data_AF-A0AAU9HRC8-F1
#
_entry.id   AF-A0AAU9HRC8-F1
#
_cell.length_a   1.000
_cell.length_b   1.000
_cell.length_c   1.000
_cell.angle_alpha   90.00
_cell.angle_beta   90.00
_cell.angle_gamma   90.00
#
_symmetry.space_group_name_H-M   'P 1'
#
loop_
_entity.id
_entity.type
_entity.pdbx_description
1 polymer ?
#
loop_
_entity_poly.entity_id
_entity_poly.type
_entity_poly.pdbx_seq_one_letter_code
_entity_poly.pdbx_strand_id
1 'polypeptide(L)'
;MSGTVTTGRTINGHTYSDAPVDVKLGPNTFRIPANYLDSQIAPWPGEGVTLVIEWPDMTPTPPGARANPRTNDFRKEISVRINYIDRAPIETSLERHSSNDAITEANSVERRDPRQRLDLRLAQQDTLDLTPYAIDEAKMLAYSKEYEDRYGKPPIRNPAYEDDWYVARDSSGGLTTFIKCDSTKFRGDGVRLEGAEVVHEKGVVAASCVHYFSDIENKLSITLNYKRAFLKDWKRMEDAVKTVLARTKVR
;
A
#
# COMPACT_ATOMS: atom_id res chain seq x y z
N MET A 1 4.30 -23.45 -16.16
CA MET A 1 2.87 -23.06 -16.00
C MET A 1 2.06 -24.25 -16.46
N SER A 2 1.25 -24.86 -15.59
CA SER A 2 0.32 -25.92 -15.98
C SER A 2 -0.74 -25.34 -16.92
N GLY A 3 -0.89 -25.95 -18.09
CA GLY A 3 -1.58 -25.41 -19.26
C GLY A 3 -3.10 -25.44 -19.25
N THR A 4 -3.76 -25.12 -18.15
CA THR A 4 -5.23 -24.97 -18.11
C THR A 4 -5.58 -23.54 -17.75
N VAL A 5 -6.00 -22.78 -18.77
CA VAL A 5 -6.61 -21.46 -18.62
C VAL A 5 -7.97 -21.65 -17.95
N THR A 6 -8.18 -21.01 -16.81
CA THR A 6 -9.47 -20.95 -16.13
C THR A 6 -10.33 -19.88 -16.79
N THR A 7 -11.54 -20.26 -17.20
CA THR A 7 -12.52 -19.33 -17.77
C THR A 7 -13.56 -18.97 -16.72
N GLY A 8 -13.93 -17.70 -16.67
CA GLY A 8 -14.96 -17.16 -15.80
C GLY A 8 -16.25 -16.83 -16.54
N ARG A 9 -16.91 -15.74 -16.11
CA ARG A 9 -18.17 -15.28 -16.71
C ARG A 9 -17.94 -14.64 -18.09
N THR A 10 -18.99 -14.62 -18.92
CA THR A 10 -19.06 -13.78 -20.11
C THR A 10 -20.04 -12.64 -19.84
N ILE A 11 -19.58 -11.39 -19.96
CA ILE A 11 -20.39 -10.19 -19.71
C ILE A 11 -20.16 -9.22 -20.88
N ASN A 12 -21.24 -8.69 -21.45
CA ASN A 12 -21.19 -7.74 -22.58
C ASN A 12 -20.32 -8.21 -23.76
N GLY A 13 -20.34 -9.51 -24.06
CA GLY A 13 -19.55 -10.11 -25.14
C GLY A 13 -18.07 -10.37 -24.82
N HIS A 14 -17.59 -10.05 -23.62
CA HIS A 14 -16.24 -10.38 -23.18
C HIS A 14 -16.25 -11.58 -22.23
N THR A 15 -15.48 -12.62 -22.55
CA THR A 15 -15.28 -13.80 -21.70
C THR A 15 -14.01 -13.63 -20.88
N TYR A 16 -14.17 -13.52 -19.57
CA TYR A 16 -13.05 -13.36 -18.65
C TYR A 16 -12.28 -14.67 -18.47
N SER A 17 -10.96 -14.61 -18.35
CA SER A 17 -10.10 -15.76 -18.07
C SER A 17 -8.87 -15.35 -17.25
N ASP A 18 -8.05 -16.32 -16.85
CA ASP A 18 -6.71 -16.10 -16.28
C ASP A 18 -5.60 -16.16 -17.36
N ALA A 19 -5.96 -16.08 -18.65
CA ALA A 19 -4.98 -16.04 -19.72
C ALA A 19 -3.98 -14.89 -19.48
N PRO A 20 -2.65 -15.11 -19.66
CA PRO A 20 -1.67 -14.07 -19.42
C PRO A 20 -1.79 -12.90 -20.41
N VAL A 21 -1.67 -11.68 -19.89
CA VAL A 21 -1.63 -10.42 -20.64
C VAL A 21 -0.26 -9.78 -20.45
N ASP A 22 0.30 -9.26 -21.54
CA ASP A 22 1.58 -8.57 -21.50
C ASP A 22 1.40 -7.16 -20.90
N VAL A 23 2.05 -6.93 -19.77
CA VAL A 23 2.07 -5.65 -19.05
C VAL A 23 3.48 -5.07 -19.12
N LYS A 24 3.61 -3.84 -19.62
CA LYS A 24 4.88 -3.12 -19.69
C LYS A 24 5.09 -2.29 -18.42
N LEU A 25 6.22 -2.48 -17.76
CA LEU A 25 6.67 -1.65 -16.64
C LEU A 25 8.13 -1.28 -16.87
N GLY A 26 8.35 -0.04 -17.34
CA GLY A 26 9.65 0.39 -17.83
C GLY A 26 10.11 -0.47 -19.02
N PRO A 27 11.37 -0.93 -19.05
CA PRO A 27 11.88 -1.77 -20.13
C PRO A 27 11.37 -3.23 -20.05
N ASN A 28 10.77 -3.64 -18.93
CA ASN A 28 10.41 -5.03 -18.67
C ASN A 28 8.98 -5.33 -19.14
N THR A 29 8.77 -6.60 -19.53
CA THR A 29 7.44 -7.14 -19.84
C THR A 29 7.09 -8.23 -18.85
N PHE A 30 5.87 -8.17 -18.32
CA PHE A 30 5.34 -9.16 -17.38
C PHE A 30 4.09 -9.80 -17.99
N ARG A 31 4.07 -11.13 -18.12
CA ARG A 31 2.91 -11.91 -18.59
C ARG A 31 1.99 -12.23 -17.43
N ILE A 32 1.24 -11.23 -16.96
CA ILE A 32 0.41 -11.33 -15.77
C ILE A 32 -0.94 -11.97 -16.13
N PRO A 33 -1.42 -13.00 -15.42
CA PRO A 33 -2.77 -13.54 -15.63
C PRO A 33 -3.81 -12.42 -15.53
N ALA A 34 -4.70 -12.30 -16.53
CA ALA A 34 -5.60 -11.16 -16.67
C ALA A 34 -6.43 -10.90 -15.40
N ASN A 35 -6.81 -11.96 -14.67
CA ASN A 35 -7.62 -11.86 -13.47
C ASN A 35 -6.93 -11.23 -12.25
N TYR A 36 -5.60 -10.99 -12.27
CA TYR A 36 -4.93 -10.12 -11.31
C TYR A 36 -5.22 -8.63 -11.56
N LEU A 37 -5.46 -8.24 -12.82
CA LEU A 37 -5.63 -6.84 -13.18
C LEU A 37 -6.92 -6.30 -12.56
N ASP A 38 -6.92 -5.02 -12.19
CA ASP A 38 -8.14 -4.37 -11.68
C ASP A 38 -9.30 -4.45 -12.70
N SER A 39 -9.06 -4.29 -14.01
CA SER A 39 -10.14 -4.49 -14.99
C SER A 39 -10.52 -5.98 -15.19
N GLN A 40 -9.65 -6.90 -14.77
CA GLN A 40 -9.62 -8.31 -15.15
C GLN A 40 -9.49 -8.58 -16.67
N ILE A 41 -9.09 -7.57 -17.45
CA ILE A 41 -9.00 -7.64 -18.93
C ILE A 41 -7.62 -7.20 -19.42
N ALA A 42 -7.27 -5.93 -19.19
CA ALA A 42 -6.04 -5.29 -19.62
C ALA A 42 -5.69 -4.12 -18.69
N PRO A 43 -4.43 -3.67 -18.62
CA PRO A 43 -4.08 -2.46 -17.89
C PRO A 43 -4.91 -1.26 -18.35
N TRP A 44 -5.29 -0.39 -17.42
CA TRP A 44 -5.91 0.89 -17.76
C TRP A 44 -4.91 1.78 -18.53
N PRO A 45 -5.39 2.68 -19.40
CA PRO A 45 -4.51 3.65 -20.05
C PRO A 45 -3.74 4.50 -19.02
N GLY A 46 -2.42 4.61 -19.18
CA GLY A 46 -1.53 5.35 -18.29
C GLY A 46 -0.23 4.60 -18.00
N GLU A 47 0.58 5.17 -17.11
CA GLU A 47 1.77 4.51 -16.58
C GLU A 47 1.42 3.64 -15.37
N GLY A 48 2.13 2.51 -15.24
CA GLY A 48 1.94 1.55 -14.15
C GLY A 48 0.79 0.58 -14.38
N VAL A 49 0.55 -0.26 -13.38
CA VAL A 49 -0.56 -1.23 -13.38
C VAL A 49 -1.16 -1.31 -11.98
N THR A 50 -2.47 -1.57 -11.92
CA THR A 50 -3.15 -1.92 -10.67
C THR A 50 -3.56 -3.38 -10.71
N LEU A 51 -3.07 -4.14 -9.74
CA LEU A 51 -3.48 -5.51 -9.47
C LEU A 51 -4.41 -5.56 -8.25
N VAL A 52 -5.12 -6.67 -8.11
CA VAL A 52 -5.94 -6.99 -6.93
C VAL A 52 -5.62 -8.40 -6.47
N ILE A 53 -5.33 -8.52 -5.18
CA ILE A 53 -5.26 -9.80 -4.46
C ILE A 53 -6.32 -9.80 -3.36
N GLU A 54 -6.75 -10.99 -2.92
CA GLU A 54 -7.77 -11.12 -1.89
C GLU A 54 -7.22 -11.73 -0.61
N TRP A 55 -7.54 -11.12 0.53
CA TRP A 55 -7.33 -11.70 1.86
C TRP A 55 -8.27 -12.91 2.06
N PRO A 56 -7.86 -14.00 2.74
CA PRO A 56 -6.59 -14.19 3.47
C PRO A 56 -5.46 -14.82 2.66
N ASP A 57 -5.74 -15.36 1.48
CA ASP A 57 -4.80 -16.25 0.77
C ASP A 57 -3.86 -15.52 -0.19
N MET A 58 -4.09 -14.22 -0.42
CA MET A 58 -3.30 -13.36 -1.30
C MET A 58 -3.31 -13.82 -2.75
N THR A 59 -4.39 -14.49 -3.15
CA THR A 59 -4.65 -14.96 -4.52
C THR A 59 -5.42 -13.90 -5.32
N PRO A 60 -5.35 -13.91 -6.66
CA PRO A 60 -6.16 -13.01 -7.46
C PRO A 60 -7.64 -13.35 -7.33
N THR A 61 -8.49 -12.36 -7.55
CA THR A 61 -9.93 -12.60 -7.69
C THR A 61 -10.20 -13.56 -8.87
N PRO A 62 -11.19 -14.48 -8.77
CA PRO A 62 -11.55 -15.34 -9.90
C PRO A 62 -11.88 -14.55 -11.18
N PRO A 63 -11.61 -15.10 -12.38
CA PRO A 63 -11.84 -14.39 -13.63
C PRO A 63 -13.26 -13.85 -13.79
N GLY A 64 -13.37 -12.54 -13.98
CA GLY A 64 -14.64 -11.84 -14.16
C GLY A 64 -15.46 -11.67 -12.89
N ALA A 65 -15.04 -12.12 -11.71
CA ALA A 65 -15.83 -11.97 -10.48
C ALA A 65 -15.87 -10.53 -9.94
N ARG A 66 -14.93 -9.65 -10.34
CA ARG A 66 -14.97 -8.21 -10.01
C ARG A 66 -15.83 -7.39 -10.96
N ALA A 67 -16.07 -7.90 -12.17
CA ALA A 67 -16.89 -7.22 -13.17
C ALA A 67 -18.31 -7.03 -12.66
N ASN A 68 -18.92 -5.87 -12.93
CA ASN A 68 -20.26 -5.56 -12.46
C ASN A 68 -21.33 -6.40 -13.21
N PRO A 69 -22.32 -7.00 -12.51
CA PRO A 69 -22.45 -7.09 -11.06
C PRO A 69 -21.42 -8.06 -10.45
N ARG A 70 -20.71 -7.61 -9.41
CA ARG A 70 -19.63 -8.38 -8.79
C ARG A 70 -20.14 -9.63 -8.07
N THR A 71 -19.35 -10.68 -8.05
CA THR A 71 -19.64 -11.95 -7.37
C THR A 71 -18.59 -12.31 -6.31
N ASN A 72 -17.48 -11.57 -6.23
CA ASN A 72 -16.52 -11.68 -5.14
C ASN A 72 -16.94 -10.84 -3.93
N ASP A 73 -16.34 -11.09 -2.77
CA ASP A 73 -16.48 -10.21 -1.61
C ASP A 73 -15.47 -9.05 -1.71
N PHE A 74 -15.97 -7.88 -2.11
CA PHE A 74 -15.15 -6.68 -2.26
C PHE A 74 -14.41 -6.27 -0.98
N ARG A 75 -14.84 -6.74 0.20
CA ARG A 75 -14.19 -6.40 1.47
C ARG A 75 -12.82 -7.05 1.59
N LYS A 76 -12.60 -8.18 0.92
CA LYS A 76 -11.35 -8.95 0.89
C LYS A 76 -10.31 -8.38 -0.07
N GLU A 77 -10.72 -7.50 -1.00
CA GLU A 77 -9.82 -6.92 -1.99
C GLU A 77 -8.73 -6.05 -1.34
N ILE A 78 -7.49 -6.28 -1.79
CA ILE A 78 -6.30 -5.47 -1.51
C ILE A 78 -5.83 -4.94 -2.86
N SER A 79 -5.87 -3.61 -3.02
CA SER A 79 -5.41 -2.96 -4.25
C SER A 79 -3.89 -2.81 -4.22
N VAL A 80 -3.22 -3.23 -5.29
CA VAL A 80 -1.77 -3.20 -5.45
C VAL A 80 -1.44 -2.33 -6.65
N ARG A 81 -0.94 -1.11 -6.43
CA ARG A 81 -0.44 -0.25 -7.49
C ARG A 81 1.06 -0.47 -7.68
N ILE A 82 1.48 -0.65 -8.92
CA ILE A 82 2.88 -0.90 -9.29
C ILE A 82 3.28 0.12 -10.34
N ASN A 83 4.31 0.91 -10.05
CA ASN A 83 4.84 1.92 -10.97
C ASN A 83 6.32 1.70 -11.21
N TYR A 84 6.76 1.87 -12.46
CA TYR A 84 8.17 1.97 -12.77
C TYR A 84 8.69 3.36 -12.39
N ILE A 85 9.87 3.41 -11.77
CA ILE A 85 10.48 4.65 -11.28
C ILE A 85 11.71 4.98 -12.11
N ASP A 86 11.64 6.08 -12.87
CA ASP A 86 12.72 6.63 -13.69
C ASP A 86 13.10 8.08 -13.36
N ARG A 87 12.25 8.80 -12.59
CA ARG A 87 12.48 10.21 -12.24
C ARG A 87 13.27 10.42 -10.95
N ALA A 88 13.52 9.37 -10.19
CA ALA A 88 14.27 9.41 -8.93
C ALA A 88 14.93 8.04 -8.65
N PRO A 89 15.98 7.98 -7.82
CA PRO A 89 16.55 6.70 -7.40
C PRO A 89 15.49 5.84 -6.70
N ILE A 90 15.39 4.57 -7.08
CA ILE A 90 14.41 3.63 -6.49
C ILE A 90 14.84 3.24 -5.07
N GLU A 91 16.15 3.22 -4.82
CA GLU A 91 16.80 2.88 -3.56
C GLU A 91 16.39 3.81 -2.43
N THR A 92 16.04 5.06 -2.76
CA THR A 92 15.62 6.08 -1.78
C THR A 92 14.10 6.31 -1.77
N SER A 93 13.33 5.40 -2.37
CA SER A 93 11.87 5.58 -2.53
C SER A 93 11.12 5.56 -1.21
N LEU A 94 11.49 4.68 -0.29
CA LEU A 94 10.81 4.57 1.01
C LEU A 94 11.15 5.75 1.92
N GLU A 95 12.39 6.23 1.88
CA GLU A 95 12.84 7.42 2.62
C GLU A 95 12.02 8.65 2.21
N ARG A 96 11.72 8.79 0.91
CA ARG A 96 10.85 9.87 0.40
C ARG A 96 9.42 9.75 0.91
N HIS A 97 8.89 8.54 1.10
CA HIS A 97 7.55 8.34 1.67
C HIS A 97 7.53 8.56 3.18
N SER A 98 8.64 8.28 3.87
CA SER A 98 8.79 8.40 5.32
C SER A 98 9.32 9.77 5.78
N SER A 99 9.44 10.73 4.88
CA SER A 99 9.91 12.10 5.14
C SER A 99 9.01 13.11 4.39
N ASN A 100 9.19 14.39 4.68
CA ASN A 100 8.49 15.49 4.03
C ASN A 100 9.41 16.36 3.16
N ASP A 101 10.64 15.92 2.90
CA ASP A 101 11.64 16.71 2.16
C ASP A 101 11.18 17.14 0.76
N ALA A 102 10.37 16.30 0.10
CA ALA A 102 9.85 16.56 -1.24
C ALA A 102 8.66 17.52 -1.29
N ILE A 103 8.01 17.79 -0.14
CA ILE A 103 6.75 18.56 -0.06
C ILE A 103 6.85 19.80 0.84
N THR A 104 8.05 20.10 1.34
CA THR A 104 8.31 21.27 2.19
C THR A 104 9.59 21.96 1.74
N GLU A 105 9.69 23.26 1.95
CA GLU A 105 10.91 24.02 1.65
C GLU A 105 11.99 23.77 2.72
N ALA A 106 13.27 23.70 2.32
CA ALA A 106 14.36 23.25 3.19
C ALA A 106 14.50 24.01 4.53
N ASN A 107 14.17 25.30 4.52
CA ASN A 107 14.29 26.18 5.69
C ASN A 107 12.93 26.59 6.28
N SER A 108 11.83 25.95 5.87
CA SER A 108 10.50 26.26 6.40
C SER A 108 10.28 25.65 7.78
N VAL A 109 9.26 26.14 8.49
CA VAL A 109 8.87 25.55 9.78
C VAL A 109 8.23 24.18 9.54
N GLU A 110 7.45 24.02 8.47
CA GLU A 110 6.82 22.76 8.06
C GLU A 110 7.83 21.64 7.83
N ARG A 111 9.05 21.95 7.36
CA ARG A 111 10.13 20.97 7.24
C ARG A 111 10.45 20.28 8.57
N ARG A 112 10.21 20.93 9.70
CA ARG A 112 10.44 20.40 11.05
C ARG A 112 9.22 19.72 11.68
N ASP A 113 8.13 19.53 10.93
CA ASP A 113 6.91 18.88 11.43
C ASP A 113 7.18 17.39 11.78
N PRO A 114 7.16 17.00 13.07
CA PRO A 114 7.51 15.64 13.49
C PRO A 114 6.43 14.60 13.15
N ARG A 115 5.26 15.05 12.66
CA ARG A 115 4.21 14.13 12.18
C ARG A 115 4.55 13.53 10.83
N GLN A 116 5.37 14.22 10.03
CA GLN A 116 5.61 13.88 8.63
C GLN A 116 7.02 13.36 8.36
N ARG A 117 7.82 13.09 9.41
CA ARG A 117 9.18 12.58 9.25
C ARG A 117 9.53 11.46 10.23
N LEU A 118 10.10 10.39 9.72
CA LEU A 118 10.45 9.20 10.49
C LEU A 118 11.58 9.47 11.48
N ASP A 119 12.56 10.28 11.09
CA ASP A 119 13.70 10.70 11.92
C ASP A 119 13.29 11.54 13.14
N LEU A 120 12.09 12.13 13.10
CA LEU A 120 11.53 12.89 14.21
C LEU A 120 10.59 12.06 15.10
N ARG A 121 10.16 10.87 14.68
CA ARG A 121 9.24 10.01 15.43
C ARG A 121 9.95 9.11 16.45
N LEU A 122 9.17 8.55 17.38
CA LEU A 122 9.63 7.65 18.44
C LEU A 122 9.37 6.20 18.05
N ALA A 123 10.45 5.42 17.90
CA ALA A 123 10.36 3.97 17.77
C ALA A 123 9.69 3.36 19.02
N GLN A 124 8.80 2.41 18.80
CA GLN A 124 8.09 1.66 19.83
C GLN A 124 8.56 0.20 19.86
N GLN A 125 8.02 -0.58 20.80
CA GLN A 125 8.27 -2.01 20.84
C GLN A 125 7.78 -2.71 19.57
N ASP A 126 8.61 -3.58 19.02
CA ASP A 126 8.30 -4.33 17.80
C ASP A 126 7.04 -5.20 17.96
N THR A 127 6.28 -5.30 16.88
CA THR A 127 5.09 -6.15 16.76
C THR A 127 4.92 -6.57 15.31
N LEU A 128 4.48 -7.81 15.06
CA LEU A 128 4.29 -8.33 13.69
C LEU A 128 5.54 -8.20 12.81
N ASP A 129 6.74 -8.32 13.38
CA ASP A 129 8.04 -8.09 12.70
C ASP A 129 8.18 -6.67 12.09
N LEU A 130 7.46 -5.70 12.66
CA LEU A 130 7.52 -4.29 12.33
C LEU A 130 7.87 -3.48 13.58
N THR A 131 8.64 -2.41 13.40
CA THR A 131 8.84 -1.39 14.43
C THR A 131 7.81 -0.28 14.23
N PRO A 132 6.87 -0.07 15.18
CA PRO A 132 5.94 1.06 15.11
C PRO A 132 6.66 2.39 15.45
N TYR A 133 6.20 3.48 14.86
CA TYR A 133 6.72 4.83 15.07
C TYR A 133 5.60 5.81 15.42
N ALA A 134 5.59 6.25 16.67
CA ALA A 134 4.63 7.23 17.20
C ALA A 134 5.13 8.67 16.99
N ILE A 135 4.18 9.61 16.90
CA ILE A 135 4.49 11.04 16.93
C ILE A 135 5.13 11.39 18.28
N ASP A 136 6.25 12.10 18.22
CA ASP A 136 6.91 12.64 19.41
C ASP A 136 6.19 13.92 19.87
N GLU A 137 5.37 13.82 20.93
CA GLU A 137 4.59 14.96 21.42
C GLU A 137 5.46 16.07 22.03
N ALA A 138 6.67 15.76 22.51
CA ALA A 138 7.59 16.79 22.99
C ALA A 138 8.15 17.61 21.82
N LYS A 139 8.49 16.96 20.69
CA LYS A 139 8.85 17.67 19.46
C LYS A 139 7.66 18.40 18.85
N MET A 140 6.44 17.86 18.96
CA MET A 140 5.24 18.57 18.53
C MET A 140 5.01 19.87 19.30
N LEU A 141 5.28 19.88 20.61
CA LEU A 141 5.17 21.10 21.41
C LEU A 141 6.16 22.17 20.93
N ALA A 142 7.42 21.78 20.69
CA ALA A 142 8.44 22.69 20.16
C ALA A 142 8.06 23.22 18.77
N TYR A 143 7.64 22.34 17.86
CA TYR A 143 7.16 22.70 16.52
C TYR A 143 5.94 23.63 16.58
N SER A 144 4.98 23.35 17.46
CA SER A 144 3.76 24.15 17.61
C SER A 144 4.07 25.58 18.01
N LYS A 145 5.01 25.78 18.93
CA LYS A 145 5.46 27.11 19.34
C LYS A 145 6.10 27.86 18.19
N GLU A 146 7.04 27.22 17.48
CA GLU A 146 7.71 27.83 16.33
C GLU A 146 6.73 28.17 15.19
N TYR A 147 5.75 27.30 14.95
CA TYR A 147 4.71 27.51 13.95
C TYR A 147 3.81 28.69 14.32
N GLU A 148 3.42 28.79 15.59
CA GLU A 148 2.61 29.89 16.10
C GLU A 148 3.36 31.23 16.06
N ASP A 149 4.64 31.25 16.46
CA ASP A 149 5.48 32.45 16.38
C ASP A 149 5.60 32.98 14.94
N ARG A 150 5.62 32.07 13.94
CA ARG A 150 5.71 32.42 12.51
C ARG A 150 4.38 32.83 11.89
N TYR A 151 3.28 32.18 12.25
CA TYR A 151 2.00 32.29 11.55
C TYR A 151 0.86 32.88 12.37
N GLY A 152 1.10 33.21 13.65
CA GLY A 152 0.11 33.80 14.56
C GLY A 152 -1.02 32.85 14.95
N LYS A 153 -0.86 31.55 14.71
CA LYS A 153 -1.83 30.50 15.07
C LYS A 153 -1.13 29.14 15.24
N PRO A 154 -1.63 28.27 16.13
CA PRO A 154 -1.07 26.93 16.28
C PRO A 154 -1.34 26.06 15.03
N PRO A 155 -0.51 25.02 14.79
CA PRO A 155 -0.75 24.06 13.72
C PRO A 155 -1.99 23.22 14.03
N ILE A 156 -2.77 22.88 13.00
CA ILE A 156 -3.97 22.06 13.14
C ILE A 156 -3.59 20.62 13.46
N ARG A 157 -4.15 20.07 14.56
CA ARG A 157 -4.07 18.65 14.94
C ARG A 157 -5.29 17.92 14.39
N ASN A 158 -5.14 17.24 13.27
CA ASN A 158 -6.21 16.44 12.67
C ASN A 158 -5.84 14.95 12.74
N PRO A 159 -6.54 14.14 13.56
CA PRO A 159 -6.25 12.71 13.70
C PRO A 159 -6.27 11.93 12.37
N ALA A 160 -7.00 12.43 11.36
CA ALA A 160 -7.04 11.84 10.01
C ALA A 160 -5.73 11.95 9.23
N TYR A 161 -4.78 12.77 9.68
CA TYR A 161 -3.46 12.95 9.05
C TYR A 161 -2.31 12.62 10.03
N GLU A 162 -2.64 12.04 11.18
CA GLU A 162 -1.70 11.65 12.23
C GLU A 162 -1.64 10.12 12.32
N ASP A 163 -1.31 9.50 11.18
CA ASP A 163 -1.25 8.05 11.01
C ASP A 163 -0.26 7.38 11.96
N ASP A 164 -0.61 6.17 12.39
CA ASP A 164 0.31 5.23 13.02
C ASP A 164 1.25 4.67 11.93
N TRP A 165 2.56 4.75 12.15
CA TRP A 165 3.56 4.32 11.17
C TRP A 165 4.21 3.01 11.60
N TYR A 166 4.49 2.14 10.65
CA TYR A 166 5.20 0.87 10.86
C TYR A 166 6.30 0.71 9.83
N VAL A 167 7.43 0.16 10.25
CA VAL A 167 8.64 0.04 9.42
C VAL A 167 9.24 -1.36 9.57
N ALA A 168 9.68 -1.94 8.45
CA ALA A 168 10.66 -3.03 8.45
C ALA A 168 11.97 -2.55 7.82
N ARG A 169 13.08 -3.15 8.27
CA ARG A 169 14.42 -2.88 7.77
C ARG A 169 15.14 -4.17 7.39
N ASP A 170 16.10 -4.06 6.49
CA ASP A 170 17.05 -5.14 6.23
C ASP A 170 18.17 -5.17 7.28
N SER A 171 19.08 -6.14 7.16
CA SER A 171 20.22 -6.31 8.06
C SER A 171 21.24 -5.17 8.02
N SER A 172 21.21 -4.32 6.99
CA SER A 172 22.04 -3.12 6.88
C SER A 172 21.40 -1.88 7.52
N GLY A 173 20.14 -2.00 7.96
CA GLY A 173 19.35 -0.90 8.51
C GLY A 173 18.58 -0.10 7.45
N GLY A 174 18.65 -0.48 6.17
CA GLY A 174 17.89 0.13 5.08
C GLY A 174 16.40 -0.17 5.20
N LEU A 175 15.54 0.80 4.87
CA LEU A 175 14.10 0.60 4.85
C LEU A 175 13.73 -0.41 3.76
N THR A 176 12.96 -1.44 4.12
CA THR A 176 12.42 -2.41 3.16
C THR A 176 10.91 -2.30 3.02
N THR A 177 10.25 -1.81 4.08
CA THR A 177 8.80 -1.66 4.17
C THR A 177 8.47 -0.42 4.97
N PHE A 178 7.49 0.35 4.48
CA PHE A 178 6.92 1.48 5.21
C PHE A 178 5.39 1.47 5.11
N ILE A 179 4.69 1.50 6.24
CA ILE A 179 3.23 1.38 6.31
C ILE A 179 2.69 2.54 7.14
N LYS A 180 1.63 3.18 6.63
CA LYS A 180 0.86 4.22 7.32
C LYS A 180 -0.56 3.71 7.50
N CYS A 181 -1.06 3.68 8.72
CA CYS A 181 -2.43 3.28 9.01
C CYS A 181 -3.20 4.40 9.70
N ASP A 182 -4.50 4.50 9.42
CA ASP A 182 -5.41 5.32 10.21
C ASP A 182 -5.17 5.03 11.70
N SER A 183 -4.96 6.07 12.50
CA SER A 183 -4.62 5.87 13.90
C SER A 183 -5.78 5.27 14.68
N THR A 184 -5.48 4.51 15.72
CA THR A 184 -6.52 4.01 16.65
C THR A 184 -7.29 5.13 17.34
N LYS A 185 -6.69 6.33 17.46
CA LYS A 185 -7.34 7.55 17.94
C LYS A 185 -8.37 8.11 16.94
N PHE A 186 -8.16 7.90 15.65
CA PHE A 186 -9.04 8.41 14.60
C PHE A 186 -10.19 7.46 14.29
N ARG A 187 -9.92 6.16 14.12
CA ARG A 187 -10.92 5.14 13.76
C ARG A 187 -10.63 3.77 14.38
N GLY A 188 -11.72 3.08 14.74
CA GLY A 188 -11.71 1.63 14.97
C GLY A 188 -11.57 0.86 13.65
N ASP A 189 -11.35 -0.46 13.73
CA ASP A 189 -11.11 -1.28 12.54
C ASP A 189 -12.31 -1.32 11.58
N GLY A 190 -13.54 -1.26 12.10
CA GLY A 190 -14.81 -1.26 11.34
C GLY A 190 -15.10 -2.56 10.59
N VAL A 191 -14.25 -3.57 10.74
CA VAL A 191 -14.44 -4.95 10.31
C VAL A 191 -13.82 -5.89 11.35
N ARG A 192 -14.34 -7.11 11.41
CA ARG A 192 -13.76 -8.23 12.18
C ARG A 192 -13.44 -9.38 11.24
N LEU A 193 -12.39 -10.12 11.57
CA LEU A 193 -11.95 -11.28 10.80
C LEU A 193 -12.41 -12.54 11.50
N GLU A 194 -13.21 -13.35 10.82
CA GLU A 194 -13.74 -14.62 11.33
C GLU A 194 -13.35 -15.75 10.37
N GLY A 195 -12.26 -16.46 10.68
CA GLY A 195 -11.69 -17.44 9.76
C GLY A 195 -11.23 -16.79 8.46
N ALA A 196 -11.87 -17.13 7.34
CA ALA A 196 -11.61 -16.55 6.02
C ALA A 196 -12.62 -15.45 5.63
N GLU A 197 -13.52 -15.06 6.53
CA GLU A 197 -14.56 -14.06 6.28
C GLU A 197 -14.23 -12.70 6.89
N VAL A 198 -14.70 -11.65 6.21
CA VAL A 198 -14.55 -10.25 6.64
C VAL A 198 -15.92 -9.69 7.00
N VAL A 199 -16.21 -9.67 8.29
CA VAL A 199 -17.51 -9.23 8.83
C VAL A 199 -17.48 -7.73 9.07
N HIS A 200 -18.33 -6.99 8.38
CA HIS A 200 -18.42 -5.53 8.53
C HIS A 200 -19.20 -5.11 9.78
N GLU A 201 -18.65 -4.16 10.52
CA GLU A 201 -19.36 -3.52 11.64
C GLU A 201 -20.25 -2.39 11.12
N LYS A 202 -21.57 -2.57 11.27
CA LYS A 202 -22.57 -1.66 10.71
C LYS A 202 -22.38 -0.23 11.25
N GLY A 203 -22.32 0.73 10.33
CA GLY A 203 -22.22 2.16 10.66
C GLY A 203 -20.82 2.66 10.96
N VAL A 204 -19.80 1.79 10.87
CA VAL A 204 -18.40 2.15 11.15
C VAL A 204 -17.60 2.19 9.85
N VAL A 205 -16.96 3.31 9.53
CA VAL A 205 -16.01 3.35 8.41
C VAL A 205 -14.76 2.58 8.83
N ALA A 206 -14.38 1.57 8.03
CA ALA A 206 -13.22 0.74 8.32
C ALA A 206 -11.91 1.55 8.24
N ALA A 207 -11.04 1.36 9.23
CA ALA A 207 -9.69 1.89 9.20
C ALA A 207 -8.90 1.26 8.05
N SER A 208 -8.02 2.05 7.45
CA SER A 208 -7.23 1.69 6.28
C SER A 208 -5.74 1.87 6.52
N CYS A 209 -4.93 1.20 5.70
CA CYS A 209 -3.50 1.39 5.63
C CYS A 209 -3.06 1.57 4.19
N VAL A 210 -2.01 2.37 4.03
CA VAL A 210 -1.21 2.47 2.81
C VAL A 210 0.18 1.89 3.09
N HIS A 211 0.60 0.93 2.29
CA HIS A 211 1.82 0.14 2.52
C HIS A 211 2.72 0.22 1.29
N TYR A 212 3.94 0.71 1.50
CA TYR A 212 4.96 0.91 0.49
C TYR A 212 6.09 -0.10 0.65
N PHE A 213 6.51 -0.69 -0.46
CA PHE A 213 7.75 -1.45 -0.60
C PHE A 213 8.21 -1.37 -2.07
N SER A 214 9.41 -1.86 -2.35
CA SER A 214 10.02 -1.70 -3.68
C SER A 214 10.62 -3.00 -4.19
N ASP A 215 10.67 -3.13 -5.52
CA ASP A 215 11.51 -4.06 -6.25
C ASP A 215 12.63 -3.26 -6.90
N ILE A 216 13.80 -3.26 -6.27
CA ILE A 216 14.95 -2.45 -6.68
C ILE A 216 15.49 -2.93 -8.04
N GLU A 217 15.55 -4.25 -8.28
CA GLU A 217 16.07 -4.83 -9.51
C GLU A 217 15.28 -4.34 -10.73
N ASN A 218 13.95 -4.32 -10.61
CA ASN A 218 13.06 -3.91 -11.68
C ASN A 218 12.69 -2.41 -11.64
N LYS A 219 13.24 -1.66 -10.67
CA LYS A 219 12.91 -0.26 -10.38
C LYS A 219 11.41 0.00 -10.20
N LEU A 220 10.72 -0.90 -9.48
CA LEU A 220 9.28 -0.78 -9.26
C LEU A 220 8.99 -0.30 -7.84
N SER A 221 8.18 0.76 -7.74
CA SER A 221 7.53 1.14 -6.49
C SER A 221 6.18 0.42 -6.39
N ILE A 222 5.93 -0.23 -5.27
CA ILE A 222 4.69 -0.94 -4.99
C ILE A 222 3.95 -0.26 -3.84
N THR A 223 2.67 0.04 -4.04
CA THR A 223 1.78 0.64 -3.04
C THR A 223 0.53 -0.22 -2.87
N LEU A 224 0.29 -0.67 -1.65
CA LEU A 224 -0.88 -1.44 -1.26
C LEU A 224 -1.87 -0.55 -0.52
N ASN A 225 -3.15 -0.73 -0.76
CA ASN A 225 -4.24 -0.14 0.02
C ASN A 225 -5.14 -1.25 0.54
N TYR A 226 -5.29 -1.32 1.86
CA TYR A 226 -6.07 -2.36 2.54
C TYR A 226 -6.66 -1.88 3.86
N LYS A 227 -7.55 -2.69 4.46
CA LYS A 227 -8.12 -2.40 5.78
C LYS A 227 -7.09 -2.70 6.87
N ARG A 228 -6.99 -1.86 7.91
CA ARG A 228 -6.03 -2.03 9.02
C ARG A 228 -6.12 -3.41 9.68
N ALA A 229 -7.31 -4.00 9.73
CA ALA A 229 -7.51 -5.37 10.21
C ALA A 229 -6.62 -6.42 9.51
N PHE A 230 -6.21 -6.19 8.26
CA PHE A 230 -5.34 -7.10 7.50
C PHE A 230 -3.85 -6.89 7.78
N LEU A 231 -3.45 -5.88 8.57
CA LEU A 231 -2.04 -5.52 8.81
C LEU A 231 -1.20 -6.71 9.31
N LYS A 232 -1.78 -7.62 10.10
CA LYS A 232 -1.11 -8.83 10.58
C LYS A 232 -0.55 -9.75 9.47
N ASP A 233 -1.08 -9.63 8.26
CA ASP A 233 -0.69 -10.44 7.10
C ASP A 233 0.18 -9.64 6.09
N TRP A 234 0.69 -8.44 6.47
CA TRP A 234 1.45 -7.53 5.59
C TRP A 234 2.56 -8.24 4.81
N LYS A 235 3.31 -9.13 5.46
CA LYS A 235 4.43 -9.84 4.84
C LYS A 235 3.96 -10.82 3.77
N ARG A 236 2.83 -11.49 3.99
CA ARG A 236 2.21 -12.39 3.00
C ARG A 236 1.75 -11.61 1.77
N MET A 237 1.28 -10.37 1.95
CA MET A 237 0.91 -9.50 0.83
C MET A 237 2.13 -9.13 -0.01
N GLU A 238 3.24 -8.73 0.62
CA GLU A 238 4.48 -8.45 -0.13
C GLU A 238 4.97 -9.67 -0.89
N ASP A 239 5.01 -10.83 -0.24
CA ASP A 239 5.54 -12.06 -0.82
C ASP A 239 4.71 -12.54 -2.01
N ALA A 240 3.37 -12.40 -1.93
CA ALA A 240 2.49 -12.69 -3.05
C ALA A 240 2.78 -11.79 -4.26
N VAL A 241 2.89 -10.47 -4.06
CA VAL A 241 3.19 -9.52 -5.14
C VAL A 241 4.57 -9.77 -5.74
N LYS A 242 5.61 -9.93 -4.90
CA LYS A 242 6.98 -10.24 -5.34
C LYS A 242 7.02 -11.55 -6.13
N THR A 243 6.27 -12.56 -5.69
CA THR A 243 6.15 -13.85 -6.40
C THR A 243 5.50 -13.70 -7.78
N VAL A 244 4.44 -12.90 -7.89
CA VAL A 244 3.78 -12.64 -9.18
C VAL A 244 4.75 -11.95 -10.14
N LEU A 245 5.44 -10.89 -9.71
CA LEU A 245 6.40 -10.17 -10.55
C LEU A 245 7.53 -11.09 -11.01
N ALA A 246 8.14 -11.85 -10.10
CA ALA A 246 9.23 -12.77 -10.42
C ALA A 246 8.82 -13.88 -11.40
N ARG A 247 7.61 -14.44 -11.26
CA ARG A 247 7.12 -15.54 -12.12
C ARG A 247 6.65 -15.09 -13.49
N THR A 248 6.22 -13.83 -13.61
CA THR A 248 5.59 -13.32 -14.84
C THR A 248 6.55 -12.50 -15.70
N LYS A 249 7.69 -12.05 -15.15
CA LYS A 249 8.75 -11.37 -15.93
C LYS A 249 9.21 -12.25 -17.09
N VAL A 250 9.11 -11.71 -18.31
CA VAL A 250 9.67 -12.35 -19.51
C VAL A 250 11.20 -12.28 -19.41
N ARG A 251 11.85 -13.42 -19.66
CA ARG A 251 13.31 -13.51 -19.69
C ARG A 251 13.88 -12.93 -20.98
#